data_AF-A0A349DC14-F1
#
_entry.id   AF-A0A349DC14-F1
#
_cell.length_a   1.000
_cell.length_b   1.000
_cell.length_c   1.000
_cell.angle_alpha   90.00
_cell.angle_beta   90.00
_cell.angle_gamma   90.00
#
_symmetry.space_group_name_H-M   'P 1'
#
loop_
_entity.id
_entity.type
_entity.pdbx_description
1 polymer ?
#
loop_
_entity_poly.entity_id
_entity_poly.type
_entity_poly.pdbx_seq_one_letter_code
_entity_poly.pdbx_strand_id
1 'polypeptide(L)'
;ESGKALADVITLEDETIDDSHDYEIFDPDFTWKRKNVYNFSARQLLQPLFINGKRVYEYQDIDDIKNYCLSQVDTLWDEVKRFENPHNYYVDLSQKLWDVKNDLIKKYNKN
;
A
#
# COMPACT_ATOMS: atom_id res chain seq x y z
N GLU A 1 -16.06 10.67 -3.72
CA GLU A 1 -14.74 10.04 -3.74
C GLU A 1 -13.86 10.74 -4.77
N SER A 2 -12.62 11.08 -4.44
CA SER A 2 -11.70 11.76 -5.36
C SER A 2 -10.97 10.79 -6.30
N GLY A 3 -11.02 9.48 -6.03
CA GLY A 3 -10.25 8.46 -6.75
C GLY A 3 -8.73 8.59 -6.59
N LYS A 4 -8.28 9.42 -5.64
CA LYS A 4 -6.87 9.68 -5.39
C LYS A 4 -6.29 8.70 -4.39
N ALA A 5 -5.08 8.22 -4.64
CA ALA A 5 -4.38 7.30 -3.75
C ALA A 5 -3.98 8.03 -2.45
N LEU A 6 -4.40 7.49 -1.30
CA LEU A 6 -4.12 8.09 0.01
C LEU A 6 -2.81 7.60 0.62
N ALA A 7 -2.63 6.29 0.64
CA ALA A 7 -1.50 5.59 1.23
C ALA A 7 -1.48 4.16 0.69
N ASP A 8 -0.30 3.54 0.71
CA ASP A 8 -0.17 2.10 0.62
C ASP A 8 -0.03 1.51 2.03
N VAL A 9 -0.62 0.34 2.24
CA VAL A 9 -0.55 -0.38 3.51
C VAL A 9 -0.02 -1.78 3.23
N ILE A 10 1.08 -2.14 3.87
CA ILE A 10 1.64 -3.49 3.81
C ILE A 10 1.01 -4.32 4.90
N THR A 11 0.41 -5.45 4.53
CA THR A 11 -0.26 -6.38 5.44
C THR A 11 0.45 -7.73 5.45
N LEU A 12 0.12 -8.58 6.40
CA LEU A 12 0.40 -10.00 6.30
C LEU A 12 -0.47 -10.65 5.21
N GLU A 13 -0.06 -11.84 4.77
CA GLU A 13 -0.76 -12.59 3.71
C GLU A 13 -2.23 -12.90 4.08
N ASP A 14 -2.49 -13.18 5.34
CA ASP A 14 -3.81 -13.56 5.86
C ASP A 14 -4.69 -12.36 6.21
N GLU A 15 -4.20 -11.13 5.97
CA GLU A 15 -4.91 -9.90 6.25
C GLU A 15 -5.57 -9.33 5.00
N THR A 16 -6.79 -8.82 5.14
CA THR A 16 -7.50 -8.07 4.12
C THR A 16 -8.02 -6.79 4.76
N ILE A 17 -7.82 -5.65 4.10
CA ILE A 17 -8.37 -4.37 4.53
C ILE A 17 -9.82 -4.34 4.10
N ASP A 18 -10.73 -4.28 5.08
CA ASP A 18 -12.15 -4.12 4.86
C ASP A 18 -12.47 -2.63 4.63
N ASP A 19 -12.87 -2.31 3.40
CA ASP A 19 -13.19 -0.95 2.98
C ASP A 19 -14.62 -0.52 3.31
N SER A 20 -15.42 -1.39 3.95
CA SER A 20 -16.74 -1.05 4.48
C SER A 20 -16.69 -0.38 5.86
N HIS A 21 -15.52 -0.37 6.51
CA HIS A 21 -15.30 0.20 7.83
C HIS A 21 -14.18 1.26 7.80
N ASP A 22 -14.14 2.10 8.83
CA ASP A 22 -13.03 3.02 9.05
C ASP A 22 -11.72 2.24 9.26
N TYR A 23 -10.63 2.73 8.70
CA TYR A 23 -9.31 2.11 8.83
C TYR A 23 -8.30 3.13 9.36
N GLU A 24 -7.45 2.71 10.29
CA GLU A 24 -6.38 3.56 10.83
C GLU A 24 -5.06 3.25 10.12
N ILE A 25 -4.45 4.28 9.53
CA ILE A 25 -3.07 4.23 9.02
C ILE A 25 -2.14 4.97 9.98
N PHE A 26 -0.89 4.51 10.07
CA PHE A 26 0.11 5.12 10.93
C PHE A 26 1.53 4.93 10.41
N ASP A 27 2.36 5.94 10.66
CA ASP A 27 3.78 5.92 10.31
C ASP A 27 4.51 4.85 11.16
N PRO A 28 5.20 3.88 10.53
CA PRO A 28 5.80 2.75 11.25
C PRO A 28 6.99 3.15 12.13
N ASP A 29 7.62 4.30 11.87
CA ASP A 29 8.75 4.82 12.65
C ASP A 29 8.26 5.83 13.69
N PHE A 30 7.30 6.67 13.33
CA PHE A 30 6.71 7.71 14.17
C PHE A 30 5.27 7.39 14.54
N THR A 31 5.07 6.32 15.33
CA THR A 31 3.76 5.70 15.62
C THR A 31 2.69 6.58 16.26
N TRP A 32 3.03 7.80 16.68
CA TRP A 32 2.06 8.81 17.12
C TRP A 32 1.39 9.55 15.95
N LYS A 33 1.97 9.52 14.74
CA LYS A 33 1.37 10.05 13.52
C LYS A 33 0.35 9.04 12.99
N ARG A 34 -0.90 9.19 13.42
CA ARG A 34 -2.02 8.32 13.06
C ARG A 34 -3.09 9.11 12.32
N LYS A 35 -3.81 8.43 11.43
CA LYS A 35 -4.92 9.01 10.68
C LYS A 35 -5.99 7.95 10.45
N ASN A 36 -7.23 8.27 10.80
CA ASN A 36 -8.39 7.49 10.39
C ASN A 36 -8.80 7.89 8.98
N VAL A 37 -8.92 6.89 8.11
CA VAL A 37 -9.46 7.03 6.76
C VAL A 37 -10.86 6.43 6.71
N TYR A 38 -11.74 7.10 5.98
CA TYR A 38 -13.16 6.77 5.83
C TYR A 38 -13.54 6.89 4.35
N ASN A 39 -14.56 6.16 3.91
CA ASN A 39 -15.03 6.15 2.52
C ASN A 39 -13.89 5.99 1.51
N PHE A 40 -13.08 4.95 1.70
CA PHE A 40 -11.97 4.61 0.83
C PHE A 40 -12.27 3.31 0.09
N SER A 41 -11.45 2.99 -0.91
CA SER A 41 -11.43 1.68 -1.55
C SER A 41 -10.04 1.06 -1.37
N ALA A 42 -10.01 -0.20 -0.94
CA ALA A 42 -8.76 -0.95 -0.82
C ALA A 42 -8.54 -1.80 -2.08
N ARG A 43 -7.34 -1.74 -2.65
CA ARG A 43 -6.98 -2.55 -3.82
C ARG A 43 -5.74 -3.36 -3.54
N GLN A 44 -5.82 -4.68 -3.77
CA GLN A 44 -4.65 -5.54 -3.73
C GLN A 44 -3.73 -5.26 -4.92
N LEU A 45 -2.54 -4.70 -4.64
CA LEU A 45 -1.56 -4.34 -5.67
C LEU A 45 -0.79 -5.54 -6.23
N LEU A 46 -0.43 -6.49 -5.36
CA LEU A 46 0.29 -7.69 -5.77
C LEU A 46 -0.68 -8.68 -6.42
N GLN A 47 -0.46 -8.92 -7.71
CA GLN A 47 -1.22 -9.89 -8.51
C GLN A 47 -0.30 -11.05 -8.89
N PRO A 48 -0.75 -12.31 -8.76
CA PRO A 48 0.08 -13.47 -9.07
C PRO A 48 0.36 -13.56 -10.57
N LEU A 49 1.64 -13.72 -10.94
CA LEU A 49 2.02 -13.98 -12.33
C LEU A 49 2.07 -15.49 -12.64
N PHE A 50 2.50 -16.28 -11.66
CA PHE A 50 2.63 -17.73 -11.74
C PHE A 50 2.07 -18.39 -10.48
N ILE A 51 1.35 -19.49 -10.67
CA ILE A 51 0.87 -20.35 -9.59
C ILE A 51 1.29 -21.78 -9.90
N ASN A 52 2.05 -22.42 -9.00
CA ASN A 52 2.54 -23.80 -9.16
C ASN A 52 3.27 -24.03 -10.50
N GLY A 53 4.13 -23.08 -10.88
CA GLY A 53 4.90 -23.13 -12.13
C GLY A 53 4.09 -22.87 -13.41
N LYS A 54 2.78 -22.59 -13.31
CA LYS A 54 1.93 -22.24 -14.45
C LYS A 54 1.71 -20.73 -14.49
N ARG A 55 1.91 -20.12 -15.66
CA ARG A 55 1.58 -18.70 -15.88
C ARG A 55 0.07 -18.53 -15.78
N VAL A 56 -0.38 -17.66 -14.88
CA VAL A 56 -1.80 -17.30 -14.71
C VAL A 56 -2.09 -15.87 -15.16
N TYR A 57 -1.05 -15.05 -15.34
CA TYR A 57 -1.17 -13.72 -15.90
C TYR A 57 -1.33 -13.76 -17.42
N GLU A 58 -2.24 -12.93 -17.92
CA GLU A 58 -2.52 -12.75 -19.34
C GLU A 58 -1.61 -11.67 -19.93
N TYR A 59 -1.20 -11.86 -21.19
CA TYR A 59 -0.41 -10.87 -21.89
C TYR A 59 -1.22 -9.59 -22.09
N GLN A 60 -0.62 -8.44 -21.81
CA GLN A 60 -1.18 -7.12 -22.06
C GLN A 60 -0.42 -6.43 -23.20
N ASP A 61 -1.15 -5.70 -24.04
CA ASP A 61 -0.53 -4.89 -25.08
C ASP A 61 0.30 -3.74 -24.47
N ILE A 62 1.34 -3.30 -25.16
CA ILE A 62 2.22 -2.22 -24.68
C ILE A 62 1.44 -0.91 -24.54
N ASP A 63 0.50 -0.64 -25.44
CA ASP A 63 -0.35 0.56 -25.36
C ASP A 63 -1.28 0.50 -24.15
N ASP A 64 -1.81 -0.67 -23.80
CA ASP A 64 -2.61 -0.88 -22.59
C ASP A 64 -1.79 -0.64 -21.32
N ILE A 65 -0.55 -1.17 -21.27
CA ILE A 65 0.36 -0.96 -20.14
C ILE A 65 0.68 0.53 -19.97
N LYS A 66 0.93 1.23 -21.07
CA LYS A 66 1.20 2.67 -21.06
C LYS A 66 -0.02 3.46 -20.54
N ASN A 67 -1.21 3.16 -21.06
CA ASN A 67 -2.45 3.82 -20.62
C ASN A 67 -2.73 3.55 -19.15
N TYR A 68 -2.52 2.32 -18.71
CA TYR A 68 -2.63 1.96 -17.30
C TYR A 68 -1.66 2.77 -16.43
N CYS A 69 -0.39 2.84 -16.79
CA CYS A 69 0.61 3.62 -16.07
C CYS A 69 0.20 5.10 -15.92
N LEU A 70 -0.22 5.73 -17.02
CA LEU A 70 -0.71 7.11 -17.00
C LEU A 70 -1.92 7.27 -16.07
N SER A 71 -2.89 6.35 -16.15
CA SER A 71 -4.07 6.38 -15.27
C SER A 71 -3.70 6.25 -13.79
N GLN A 72 -2.70 5.43 -13.45
CA GLN A 72 -2.25 5.26 -12.07
C GLN A 72 -1.52 6.51 -11.58
N VAL A 73 -0.66 7.13 -12.39
CA VAL A 73 -0.02 8.41 -12.04
C VAL A 73 -1.07 9.50 -11.81
N ASP A 74 -2.15 9.51 -12.58
CA ASP A 74 -3.26 10.44 -12.40
C ASP A 74 -4.03 10.23 -11.09
N THR A 75 -3.96 9.05 -10.46
CA THR A 75 -4.50 8.84 -9.10
C THR A 75 -3.63 9.46 -8.00
N LEU A 76 -2.39 9.86 -8.28
CA LEU A 76 -1.55 10.51 -7.28
C LEU A 76 -1.95 11.98 -7.06
N TRP A 77 -1.73 12.46 -5.84
CA TRP A 77 -1.88 13.86 -5.47
C TRP A 77 -0.79 14.71 -6.13
N ASP A 78 -1.11 15.94 -6.51
CA ASP A 78 -0.18 16.83 -7.21
C ASP A 78 1.05 17.13 -6.36
N GLU A 79 0.90 17.18 -5.03
CA GLU A 79 1.96 17.38 -4.05
C GLU A 79 3.01 16.26 -4.08
N VAL A 80 2.58 15.03 -4.37
CA VAL A 80 3.44 13.83 -4.49
C VAL A 80 4.16 13.82 -5.84
N LYS A 81 3.54 14.39 -6.89
CA LYS A 81 4.10 14.44 -8.25
C LYS A 81 5.11 15.58 -8.49
N ARG A 82 5.36 16.44 -7.50
CA ARG A 82 6.28 17.59 -7.66
C ARG A 82 7.72 17.13 -7.94
N PHE A 83 8.40 17.81 -8.86
CA PHE A 83 9.82 17.56 -9.14
C PHE A 83 10.73 18.05 -8.00
N GLU A 84 10.36 19.16 -7.35
CA GLU A 84 11.11 19.73 -6.24
C GLU A 84 10.34 19.54 -4.94
N ASN A 85 11.02 18.98 -3.92
CA ASN A 85 10.47 18.72 -2.58
C ASN A 85 9.07 18.05 -2.62
N PRO A 86 8.94 16.86 -3.25
CA PRO A 86 7.67 16.13 -3.27
C PRO A 86 7.19 15.82 -1.85
N HIS A 87 5.88 15.82 -1.67
CA HIS A 87 5.30 15.30 -0.44
C HIS A 87 5.52 13.78 -0.40
N ASN A 88 5.98 13.27 0.74
CA ASN A 88 6.19 11.84 0.91
C ASN A 88 4.86 11.10 0.80
N TYR A 89 4.82 10.10 -0.09
CA TYR A 89 3.70 9.18 -0.15
C TYR A 89 3.76 8.24 1.06
N TYR A 90 2.62 8.01 1.70
CA TYR A 90 2.57 7.16 2.89
C TYR A 90 2.65 5.68 2.50
N VAL A 91 3.57 4.96 3.11
CA VAL A 91 3.71 3.51 3.00
C VAL A 91 3.78 2.95 4.40
N ASP A 92 2.62 2.55 4.90
CA ASP A 92 2.41 2.19 6.29
C ASP A 92 2.33 0.67 6.45
N LEU A 93 2.43 0.19 7.70
CA LEU A 93 2.27 -1.22 8.03
C LEU A 93 0.89 -1.44 8.67
N SER A 94 0.27 -2.59 8.44
CA SER A 94 -0.82 -3.04 9.31
C SER A 94 -0.31 -3.13 10.75
N GLN A 95 -1.20 -2.91 11.71
CA GLN A 95 -0.86 -3.02 13.13
C GLN A 95 -0.26 -4.41 13.44
N LYS A 96 -0.85 -5.49 12.88
CA LYS A 96 -0.38 -6.86 13.07
C LYS A 96 1.02 -7.08 12.50
N LEU A 97 1.31 -6.57 11.29
CA LEU A 97 2.66 -6.68 10.69
C LEU A 97 3.69 -5.87 11.47
N TRP A 98 3.32 -4.66 11.92
CA TRP A 98 4.17 -3.83 12.75
C TRP A 98 4.50 -4.52 14.09
N ASP A 99 3.52 -5.15 14.73
CA ASP A 99 3.71 -5.90 15.98
C ASP A 99 4.68 -7.08 15.77
N VAL A 100 4.49 -7.87 14.69
CA VAL A 100 5.40 -8.98 14.34
C VAL A 100 6.83 -8.47 14.14
N LYS A 101 7.03 -7.36 13.40
CA LYS A 101 8.35 -6.75 13.21
C LYS A 101 8.99 -6.41 14.55
N ASN A 102 8.27 -5.72 15.44
CA ASN A 102 8.80 -5.29 16.72
C ASN A 102 9.07 -6.45 17.68
N ASP A 103 8.24 -7.48 17.68
CA ASP A 103 8.43 -8.67 18.51
C ASP A 103 9.65 -9.47 18.07
N LEU A 104 9.88 -9.60 16.75
CA LEU A 104 11.11 -10.20 16.23
C LEU A 104 12.34 -9.39 16.64
N ILE A 105 12.30 -8.07 16.49
CA ILE A 105 13.41 -7.19 16.92
C ILE A 105 13.68 -7.38 18.41
N LYS A 106 12.66 -7.30 19.28
CA LYS A 106 12.82 -7.50 20.74
C LYS A 106 13.37 -8.89 21.07
N LYS A 107 12.94 -9.93 20.36
CA LYS A 107 13.40 -11.31 20.57
C LYS A 107 14.90 -11.47 20.30
N TYR A 108 15.42 -10.80 19.28
CA TYR A 108 16.82 -10.91 18.86
C TYR A 108 17.73 -9.77 19.32
N ASN A 109 17.19 -8.67 19.86
CA ASN A 109 17.95 -7.58 20.49
C ASN A 109 18.30 -7.81 21.97
N LYS A 110 18.24 -9.06 22.45
CA LYS A 110 18.81 -9.41 23.76
C LYS A 110 20.33 -9.49 23.64
N ASN A 111 21.00 -8.47 24.18
CA ASN A 111 22.28 -8.68 24.86
C ASN A 111 22.07 -9.58 26.07
#